data_AF-A0A5N7C553-F1
#
_entry.id   AF-A0A5N7C553-F1
#
_cell.length_a   1.000
_cell.length_b   1.000
_cell.length_c   1.000
_cell.angle_alpha   90.00
_cell.angle_beta   90.00
_cell.angle_gamma   90.00
#
_symmetry.space_group_name_H-M   'P 1'
#
loop_
_entity.id
_entity.type
_entity.pdbx_description
1 polymer ?
#
loop_
_entity_poly.entity_id
_entity_poly.type
_entity_poly.pdbx_seq_one_letter_code
_entity_poly.pdbx_strand_id
1 'polypeptide(L)'
;MSDVIDDETVWFPKGQTMSKTNLNKAARRPSAADGDSDNDDDTVFSLGNADMGSLNRYLHGGRVLPLDRTSYCNQTGIVDTSLITPKIWNKVDELIEAYKSVHADCTGFLGDDNTAVKRWTVGQKAPKSQRSTDDDDSDFDKLCTWDKMNGLAQKIYNYSDDAGSTDAEDSYYVVMLKLCGDYNDTDDAAEQEQIRGNIKDITDDLLADVNIILSRIDKVKSALEAFDKSCQSNQSTLEGLETSMTTILTTELGNIEDLEAQIQAHQDDIKGYQAIIDQDRFDQKMTAAYVWIPIAGTIAGPIVFAQKQSEINEYEAKIDKMNKLIQDEHASVLLHKTLQANVTSMKGQAKDLSDLIGPAIATIEALKGGWDVMGTQVKYINDKAASFEEKIPKMVLSQLKLNSISNEWLKLNKYVTSYIQTAQMVPQVNVTDLDDYLQQLKDAAKSS
;
A
#
# COMPACT_ATOMS: atom_id res chain seq x y z
N MET A 1 -3.15 -25.12 -24.01
CA MET A 1 -1.92 -25.59 -23.34
C MET A 1 -1.36 -26.74 -24.12
N SER A 2 -0.03 -26.90 -24.11
CA SER A 2 0.65 -28.08 -24.65
C SER A 2 0.27 -29.31 -23.83
N ASP A 3 0.16 -30.49 -24.47
CA ASP A 3 0.03 -31.77 -23.76
C ASP A 3 1.37 -32.26 -23.17
N VAL A 4 2.42 -31.44 -23.28
CA VAL A 4 3.75 -31.64 -22.69
C VAL A 4 4.09 -30.45 -21.80
N ILE A 5 4.51 -30.72 -20.57
CA ILE A 5 4.99 -29.75 -19.58
C ILE A 5 6.51 -29.72 -19.63
N ASP A 6 7.07 -28.70 -20.27
CA ASP A 6 8.51 -28.51 -20.52
C ASP A 6 9.04 -27.12 -20.16
N ASP A 7 8.13 -26.16 -19.90
CA ASP A 7 8.41 -24.79 -19.48
C ASP A 7 8.04 -24.60 -17.99
N GLU A 8 9.07 -24.43 -17.16
CA GLU A 8 8.95 -24.17 -15.72
C GLU A 8 8.33 -22.81 -15.41
N THR A 9 8.49 -21.82 -16.30
CA THR A 9 8.06 -20.44 -16.05
C THR A 9 6.54 -20.30 -16.05
N VAL A 10 5.84 -21.29 -16.60
CA VAL A 10 4.38 -21.40 -16.52
C VAL A 10 3.88 -21.54 -15.09
N TRP A 11 4.72 -22.13 -14.21
CA TRP A 11 4.40 -22.46 -12.82
C TRP A 11 4.96 -21.45 -11.81
N PHE A 12 5.57 -20.36 -12.26
CA PHE A 12 6.11 -19.31 -11.37
C PHE A 12 4.99 -18.40 -10.82
N PRO A 13 5.21 -17.74 -9.67
CA PRO A 13 4.26 -16.80 -9.06
C PRO A 13 4.09 -15.50 -9.86
N LYS A 14 3.39 -15.57 -11.00
CA LYS A 14 3.24 -14.44 -11.93
C LYS A 14 2.44 -13.29 -11.31
N GLY A 15 2.92 -12.06 -11.51
CA GLY A 15 2.23 -10.83 -11.07
C GLY A 15 2.19 -10.60 -9.55
N GLN A 16 2.90 -11.42 -8.76
CA GLN A 16 2.87 -11.34 -7.30
C GLN A 16 3.96 -10.42 -6.72
N THR A 17 4.98 -10.10 -7.52
CA THR A 17 6.09 -9.24 -7.11
C THR A 17 6.33 -8.14 -8.14
N MET A 18 6.97 -7.06 -7.71
CA MET A 18 7.35 -5.94 -8.55
C MET A 18 8.77 -5.47 -8.25
N SER A 19 9.40 -4.86 -9.25
CA SER A 19 10.69 -4.20 -9.06
C SER A 19 10.53 -2.87 -8.33
N LYS A 20 11.37 -2.62 -7.33
CA LYS A 20 11.54 -1.35 -6.60
C LYS A 20 11.92 -0.21 -7.55
N THR A 21 12.59 -0.47 -8.68
CA THR A 21 13.23 0.58 -9.51
C THR A 21 12.36 1.21 -10.61
N ASN A 22 11.09 0.82 -10.76
CA ASN A 22 10.28 1.27 -11.91
C ASN A 22 9.78 2.73 -11.88
N LEU A 23 10.19 3.59 -10.93
CA LEU A 23 9.73 5.00 -10.91
C LEU A 23 10.81 6.09 -10.82
N ASN A 24 12.11 5.81 -10.73
CA ASN A 24 13.12 6.86 -10.92
C ASN A 24 14.53 6.34 -11.28
N LYS A 25 14.78 6.17 -12.59
CA LYS A 25 16.12 5.87 -13.12
C LYS A 25 17.07 7.09 -13.11
N ALA A 26 16.59 8.27 -12.68
CA ALA A 26 17.38 9.50 -12.70
C ALA A 26 18.19 9.77 -11.41
N ALA A 27 17.89 9.10 -10.29
CA ALA A 27 18.48 9.43 -8.98
C ALA A 27 19.52 8.42 -8.46
N ARG A 28 19.54 7.16 -8.94
CA ARG A 28 20.55 6.18 -8.51
C ARG A 28 21.80 6.25 -9.40
N ARG A 29 22.86 6.90 -8.92
CA ARG A 29 24.21 6.64 -9.44
C ARG A 29 24.62 5.22 -9.03
N PRO A 30 25.16 4.39 -9.94
CA PRO A 30 25.66 3.08 -9.57
C PRO A 30 26.94 3.25 -8.74
N SER A 31 26.94 2.75 -7.50
CA SER A 31 28.18 2.50 -6.77
C SER A 31 28.85 1.29 -7.41
N ALA A 32 29.92 1.54 -8.14
CA ALA A 32 30.77 0.49 -8.68
C ALA A 32 31.60 -0.14 -7.56
N ALA A 33 31.04 -1.16 -6.90
CA ALA A 33 31.75 -2.23 -6.21
C ALA A 33 30.71 -3.10 -5.50
N ASP A 34 30.29 -4.19 -6.14
CA ASP A 34 30.34 -5.53 -5.54
C ASP A 34 29.85 -6.55 -6.58
N GLY A 35 30.62 -7.64 -6.69
CA GLY A 35 30.31 -8.75 -7.57
C GLY A 35 29.34 -9.73 -6.91
N ASP A 36 28.51 -10.38 -7.73
CA ASP A 36 27.73 -11.59 -7.43
C ASP A 36 27.01 -11.61 -6.07
N SER A 37 26.12 -10.64 -5.83
CA SER A 37 25.00 -10.83 -4.92
C SER A 37 23.69 -10.81 -5.71
N ASP A 38 22.86 -11.84 -5.52
CA ASP A 38 21.53 -11.95 -6.11
C ASP A 38 20.77 -10.61 -6.03
N ASN A 39 20.23 -10.18 -7.18
CA ASN A 39 19.47 -8.94 -7.40
C ASN A 39 18.10 -8.91 -6.66
N ASP A 40 17.95 -9.65 -5.55
CA ASP A 40 16.72 -9.76 -4.76
C ASP A 40 16.43 -8.48 -3.93
N ASP A 41 17.42 -7.59 -3.76
CA ASP A 41 17.27 -6.32 -3.01
C ASP A 41 16.30 -5.33 -3.68
N ASP A 42 16.07 -5.47 -4.99
CA ASP A 42 15.23 -4.61 -5.80
C ASP A 42 13.83 -5.20 -6.07
N THR A 43 13.40 -6.25 -5.35
CA THR A 43 12.06 -6.86 -5.52
C THR A 43 11.21 -6.72 -4.26
N VAL A 44 9.92 -6.42 -4.43
CA VAL A 44 8.92 -6.38 -3.34
C VAL A 44 7.68 -7.16 -3.71
N PHE A 45 6.93 -7.60 -2.70
CA PHE A 45 5.57 -8.07 -2.89
C PHE A 45 4.70 -6.95 -3.47
N SER A 46 3.77 -7.25 -4.38
CA SER A 46 2.99 -6.23 -5.10
C SER A 46 2.25 -5.25 -4.16
N LEU A 47 1.74 -5.72 -3.01
CA LEU A 47 1.07 -4.84 -2.03
C LEU A 47 2.05 -3.97 -1.21
N GLY A 48 3.34 -4.28 -1.24
CA GLY A 48 4.41 -3.51 -0.57
C GLY A 48 5.09 -2.49 -1.48
N ASN A 49 4.49 -2.14 -2.62
CA ASN A 49 5.05 -1.14 -3.52
C ASN A 49 4.92 0.30 -2.97
N ALA A 50 5.59 1.25 -3.63
CA ALA A 50 5.59 2.66 -3.23
C ALA A 50 4.20 3.32 -3.34
N ASP A 51 3.36 2.90 -4.30
CA ASP A 51 2.01 3.46 -4.48
C ASP A 51 1.11 3.10 -3.29
N MET A 52 1.16 1.86 -2.81
CA MET A 52 0.46 1.42 -1.60
C MET A 52 1.05 2.09 -0.36
N GLY A 53 2.37 2.30 -0.31
CA GLY A 53 3.03 3.08 0.74
C GLY A 53 2.51 4.51 0.82
N SER A 54 2.38 5.16 -0.33
CA SER A 54 1.86 6.52 -0.49
C SER A 54 0.38 6.59 -0.08
N LEU A 55 -0.45 5.68 -0.58
CA LEU A 55 -1.88 5.59 -0.19
C LEU A 55 -2.01 5.51 1.33
N ASN A 56 -1.22 4.65 1.97
CA ASN A 56 -1.23 4.51 3.42
C ASN A 56 -0.83 5.79 4.16
N ARG A 57 0.17 6.54 3.68
CA ARG A 57 0.54 7.84 4.25
C ARG A 57 -0.66 8.79 4.28
N TYR A 58 -1.32 8.99 3.14
CA TYR A 58 -2.47 9.90 3.06
C TYR A 58 -3.65 9.46 3.93
N LEU A 59 -3.92 8.15 3.99
CA LEU A 59 -4.96 7.59 4.86
C LEU A 59 -4.72 7.95 6.34
N HIS A 60 -3.48 7.79 6.82
CA HIS A 60 -3.16 8.17 8.19
C HIS A 60 -3.20 9.68 8.43
N GLY A 61 -2.87 10.48 7.42
CA GLY A 61 -3.11 11.93 7.41
C GLY A 61 -4.57 12.31 7.64
N GLY A 62 -5.48 11.63 6.93
CA GLY A 62 -6.92 11.84 7.07
C GLY A 62 -7.45 11.54 8.48
N ARG A 63 -6.84 10.58 9.21
CA ARG A 63 -7.26 10.25 10.59
C ARG A 63 -7.02 11.37 11.59
N VAL A 64 -6.04 12.24 11.37
CA VAL A 64 -5.62 13.24 12.36
C VAL A 64 -6.18 14.64 12.11
N LEU A 65 -7.06 14.78 11.11
CA LEU A 65 -7.71 16.04 10.77
C LEU A 65 -8.50 16.62 11.96
N PRO A 66 -8.53 17.95 12.11
CA PRO A 66 -9.28 18.60 13.17
C PRO A 66 -10.79 18.48 12.91
N LEU A 67 -11.55 18.13 13.93
CA LEU A 67 -12.98 17.80 13.81
C LEU A 67 -13.90 18.85 14.45
N ASP A 68 -13.32 19.90 15.03
CA ASP A 68 -14.02 20.99 15.67
C ASP A 68 -13.17 22.27 15.65
N ARG A 69 -13.77 23.42 15.98
CA ARG A 69 -13.07 24.72 15.93
C ARG A 69 -11.87 24.79 16.87
N THR A 70 -11.93 24.13 18.03
CA THR A 70 -10.85 24.15 19.02
C THR A 70 -9.65 23.37 18.51
N SER A 71 -9.88 22.13 18.04
CA SER A 71 -8.83 21.33 17.40
C SER A 71 -8.30 22.02 16.15
N TYR A 72 -9.15 22.64 15.35
CA TYR A 72 -8.76 23.40 14.16
C TYR A 72 -7.81 24.55 14.50
N CYS A 73 -8.18 25.46 15.40
CA CYS A 73 -7.34 26.59 15.79
C CYS A 73 -6.03 26.14 16.42
N ASN A 74 -6.08 25.14 17.31
CA ASN A 74 -4.88 24.62 17.97
C ASN A 74 -3.89 24.03 16.96
N GLN A 75 -4.37 23.20 16.04
CA GLN A 75 -3.50 22.54 15.07
C GLN A 75 -2.98 23.52 14.01
N THR A 76 -3.79 24.49 13.57
CA THR A 76 -3.37 25.51 12.59
C THR A 76 -2.54 26.65 13.17
N GLY A 77 -2.38 26.72 14.50
CA GLY A 77 -1.63 27.79 15.17
C GLY A 77 -2.37 29.13 15.22
N ILE A 78 -3.69 29.14 15.04
CA ILE A 78 -4.50 30.36 15.13
C ILE A 78 -4.75 30.70 16.60
N VAL A 79 -3.99 31.67 17.11
CA VAL A 79 -4.05 32.08 18.51
C VAL A 79 -5.07 33.19 18.77
N ASP A 80 -5.16 34.17 17.86
CA ASP A 80 -6.10 35.29 17.96
C ASP A 80 -7.35 35.04 17.12
N THR A 81 -8.37 34.48 17.77
CA THR A 81 -9.67 34.21 17.13
C THR A 81 -10.57 35.44 17.02
N SER A 82 -10.19 36.58 17.63
CA SER A 82 -10.99 37.81 17.59
C SER A 82 -11.03 38.44 16.20
N LEU A 83 -10.04 38.12 15.37
CA LEU A 83 -9.93 38.56 13.97
C LEU A 83 -10.77 37.71 13.01
N ILE A 84 -11.29 36.56 13.45
CA ILE A 84 -12.13 35.70 12.60
C ILE A 84 -13.57 36.21 12.64
N THR A 85 -13.99 36.86 11.55
CA THR A 85 -15.36 37.38 11.42
C THR A 85 -16.37 36.23 11.31
N PRO A 86 -17.67 36.46 11.61
CA PRO A 86 -18.70 35.42 11.48
C PRO A 86 -18.75 34.77 10.09
N LYS A 87 -18.44 35.52 9.03
CA LYS A 87 -18.42 34.97 7.67
C LYS A 87 -17.23 34.03 7.45
N ILE A 88 -16.05 34.37 7.97
CA ILE A 88 -14.87 33.50 7.92
C ILE A 88 -15.14 32.25 8.77
N TRP A 89 -15.73 32.41 9.97
CA TRP A 89 -16.11 31.27 10.81
C TRP A 89 -17.06 30.31 10.12
N ASN A 90 -18.08 30.82 9.41
CA ASN A 90 -18.98 29.96 8.65
C ASN A 90 -18.23 29.13 7.60
N LYS A 91 -17.21 29.70 6.94
CA LYS A 91 -16.37 28.96 5.98
C LYS A 91 -15.42 27.98 6.64
N VAL A 92 -14.88 28.30 7.80
CA VAL A 92 -14.10 27.35 8.61
C VAL A 92 -14.98 26.18 9.05
N ASP A 93 -16.24 26.40 9.42
CA ASP A 93 -17.16 25.32 9.78
C ASP A 93 -17.45 24.40 8.59
N GLU A 94 -17.71 24.97 7.40
CA GLU A 94 -17.89 24.17 6.18
C GLU A 94 -16.64 23.33 5.87
N LEU A 95 -15.44 23.87 6.11
CA LEU A 95 -14.17 23.15 5.96
C LEU A 95 -14.03 22.02 6.99
N ILE A 96 -14.40 22.25 8.24
CA ILE A 96 -14.40 21.23 9.29
C ILE A 96 -15.39 20.11 8.97
N GLU A 97 -16.55 20.41 8.39
CA GLU A 97 -17.47 19.36 7.92
C GLU A 97 -16.85 18.50 6.80
N ALA A 98 -16.14 19.12 5.86
CA ALA A 98 -15.38 18.36 4.86
C ALA A 98 -14.28 17.51 5.50
N TYR A 99 -13.60 18.00 6.54
CA TYR A 99 -12.61 17.22 7.29
C TYR A 99 -13.22 16.02 8.00
N LYS A 100 -14.42 16.15 8.57
CA LYS A 100 -15.15 15.01 9.16
C LYS A 100 -15.44 13.93 8.13
N SER A 101 -15.83 14.31 6.92
CA SER A 101 -16.04 13.34 5.82
C SER A 101 -14.72 12.63 5.46
N VAL A 102 -13.64 13.38 5.20
CA VAL A 102 -12.33 12.80 4.88
C VAL A 102 -11.82 11.90 6.01
N HIS A 103 -11.96 12.33 7.26
CA HIS A 103 -11.59 11.56 8.44
C HIS A 103 -12.38 10.26 8.54
N ALA A 104 -13.70 10.31 8.34
CA ALA A 104 -14.56 9.13 8.38
C ALA A 104 -14.21 8.14 7.26
N ASP A 105 -13.99 8.62 6.04
CA ASP A 105 -13.60 7.78 4.90
C ASP A 105 -12.23 7.13 5.13
N CYS A 106 -11.22 7.91 5.57
CA CYS A 106 -9.87 7.38 5.82
C CYS A 106 -9.83 6.42 7.01
N THR A 107 -10.54 6.73 8.10
CA THR A 107 -10.65 5.85 9.27
C THR A 107 -11.41 4.57 8.92
N GLY A 108 -12.51 4.70 8.17
CA GLY A 108 -13.28 3.57 7.67
C GLY A 108 -12.46 2.66 6.76
N PHE A 109 -11.64 3.23 5.88
CA PHE A 109 -10.77 2.48 4.98
C PHE A 109 -9.56 1.85 5.69
N LEU A 110 -9.04 2.44 6.76
CA LEU A 110 -7.96 1.81 7.53
C LEU A 110 -8.47 0.69 8.44
N GLY A 111 -9.72 0.78 8.91
CA GLY A 111 -10.28 -0.12 9.92
C GLY A 111 -10.19 0.43 11.33
N ASP A 112 -10.92 -0.21 12.26
CA ASP A 112 -10.97 0.24 13.65
C ASP A 112 -9.65 -0.02 14.38
N ASP A 113 -9.37 0.80 15.41
CA ASP A 113 -8.11 0.72 16.17
C ASP A 113 -7.96 -0.62 16.92
N ASN A 114 -9.04 -1.39 17.08
CA ASN A 114 -9.02 -2.72 17.73
C ASN A 114 -8.70 -3.85 16.74
N THR A 115 -9.02 -3.72 15.44
CA THR A 115 -8.68 -4.68 14.38
C THR A 115 -7.28 -4.46 13.84
N ALA A 116 -6.83 -3.20 13.76
CA ALA A 116 -5.46 -2.85 13.34
C ALA A 116 -4.37 -3.40 14.29
N VAL A 117 -4.74 -3.77 15.52
CA VAL A 117 -3.83 -4.29 16.56
C VAL A 117 -3.85 -5.82 16.68
N LYS A 118 -4.67 -6.55 15.89
CA LYS A 118 -4.52 -8.01 15.78
C LYS A 118 -3.20 -8.32 15.06
N ARG A 119 -2.10 -8.38 15.83
CA ARG A 119 -0.78 -8.85 15.39
C ARG A 119 -0.95 -10.25 14.80
N TRP A 120 -0.93 -10.36 13.48
CA TRP A 120 -0.89 -11.68 12.85
C TRP A 120 0.53 -12.19 13.01
N THR A 121 0.71 -13.18 13.88
CA THR A 121 1.99 -13.87 14.04
C THR A 121 2.25 -14.75 12.84
N VAL A 122 3.29 -14.40 12.07
CA VAL A 122 3.89 -15.27 11.03
C VAL A 122 4.12 -16.66 11.64
N GLY A 123 3.62 -17.71 10.96
CA GLY A 123 3.85 -19.10 11.35
C GLY A 123 2.72 -19.82 12.10
N GLN A 124 1.57 -19.18 12.38
CA GLN A 124 0.38 -19.92 12.82
C GLN A 124 -0.34 -20.56 11.63
N LYS A 125 0.08 -21.78 11.25
CA LYS A 125 -0.74 -22.65 10.40
C LYS A 125 -2.00 -23.03 11.18
N ALA A 126 -3.17 -22.62 10.73
CA ALA A 126 -4.39 -23.31 11.11
C ALA A 126 -4.28 -24.78 10.65
N PRO A 127 -4.65 -25.78 11.47
CA PRO A 127 -4.65 -27.18 11.05
C PRO A 127 -5.42 -27.35 9.74
N LYS A 128 -4.96 -28.23 8.84
CA LYS A 128 -5.60 -28.48 7.52
C LYS A 128 -7.12 -28.74 7.63
N SER A 129 -7.58 -29.34 8.74
CA SER A 129 -9.00 -29.61 9.02
C SER A 129 -9.84 -28.40 9.47
N GLN A 130 -9.24 -27.24 9.72
CA GLN A 130 -9.92 -25.99 10.12
C GLN A 130 -9.80 -24.87 9.07
N ARG A 131 -9.02 -25.07 7.99
CA ARG A 131 -8.83 -24.07 6.93
C ARG A 131 -10.11 -23.74 6.14
N SER A 132 -11.13 -24.61 6.17
CA SER A 132 -12.42 -24.38 5.48
C SER A 132 -13.55 -23.86 6.38
N THR A 133 -13.37 -23.81 7.70
CA THR A 133 -14.47 -23.51 8.64
C THR A 133 -14.27 -22.27 9.52
N ASP A 134 -13.06 -21.73 9.63
CA ASP A 134 -12.77 -20.60 10.53
C ASP A 134 -12.60 -19.23 9.84
N ASP A 135 -12.71 -19.14 8.52
CA ASP A 135 -12.83 -17.86 7.82
C ASP A 135 -14.30 -17.44 7.83
N ASP A 136 -14.74 -16.78 8.90
CA ASP A 136 -15.99 -16.01 8.88
C ASP A 136 -15.81 -14.83 7.90
N ASP A 137 -15.96 -15.13 6.61
CA ASP A 137 -15.86 -14.18 5.49
C ASP A 137 -16.92 -13.06 5.59
N SER A 138 -17.87 -13.16 6.53
CA SER A 138 -18.81 -12.08 6.87
C SER A 138 -18.11 -10.83 7.43
N ASP A 139 -16.91 -10.96 8.01
CA ASP A 139 -16.07 -9.82 8.37
C ASP A 139 -15.40 -9.21 7.13
N PHE A 140 -15.15 -10.00 6.07
CA PHE A 140 -14.66 -9.49 4.78
C PHE A 140 -15.75 -8.74 4.00
N ASP A 141 -17.04 -8.94 4.29
CA ASP A 141 -18.17 -8.29 3.61
C ASP A 141 -18.51 -6.87 4.09
N LYS A 142 -17.91 -6.40 5.20
CA LYS A 142 -17.96 -4.98 5.61
C LYS A 142 -17.07 -4.12 4.69
N LEU A 143 -17.21 -2.79 4.64
CA LEU A 143 -16.31 -1.91 3.85
C LEU A 143 -14.83 -2.31 4.04
N CYS A 144 -14.03 -2.31 2.97
CA CYS A 144 -12.67 -2.86 3.04
C CYS A 144 -11.79 -2.00 3.93
N THR A 145 -11.10 -2.68 4.82
CA THR A 145 -10.11 -2.09 5.70
C THR A 145 -8.72 -2.46 5.20
N TRP A 146 -7.70 -1.64 5.47
CA TRP A 146 -6.29 -1.97 5.27
C TRP A 146 -5.94 -3.37 5.83
N ASP A 147 -6.59 -3.77 6.93
CA ASP A 147 -6.51 -5.11 7.52
C ASP A 147 -6.87 -6.26 6.56
N LYS A 148 -7.78 -6.05 5.61
CA LYS A 148 -8.18 -7.08 4.63
C LYS A 148 -7.13 -7.31 3.56
N MET A 149 -6.34 -6.28 3.22
CA MET A 149 -5.15 -6.46 2.38
C MET A 149 -4.11 -7.34 3.08
N ASN A 150 -3.98 -7.23 4.42
CA ASN A 150 -3.16 -8.15 5.20
C ASN A 150 -3.75 -9.58 5.21
N GLY A 151 -5.07 -9.73 5.32
CA GLY A 151 -5.74 -11.03 5.21
C GLY A 151 -5.58 -11.70 3.83
N LEU A 152 -5.56 -10.91 2.76
CA LEU A 152 -5.21 -11.38 1.41
C LEU A 152 -3.74 -11.81 1.35
N ALA A 153 -2.82 -10.98 1.84
CA ALA A 153 -1.39 -11.31 1.90
C ALA A 153 -1.16 -12.61 2.69
N GLN A 154 -1.88 -12.84 3.79
CA GLN A 154 -1.77 -14.08 4.57
C GLN A 154 -2.21 -15.32 3.79
N LYS A 155 -3.23 -15.21 2.93
CA LYS A 155 -3.64 -16.32 2.06
C LYS A 155 -2.61 -16.59 0.97
N ILE A 156 -2.03 -15.54 0.39
CA ILE A 156 -0.93 -15.67 -0.56
C ILE A 156 0.31 -16.29 0.10
N TYR A 157 0.62 -15.91 1.34
CA TYR A 157 1.67 -16.56 2.15
C TYR A 157 1.40 -18.06 2.29
N ASN A 158 0.20 -18.45 2.74
CA ASN A 158 -0.15 -19.86 2.93
C ASN A 158 -0.03 -20.65 1.63
N TYR A 159 -0.54 -20.11 0.52
CA TYR A 159 -0.41 -20.74 -0.79
C TYR A 159 1.06 -20.89 -1.20
N SER A 160 1.86 -19.85 -1.03
CA SER A 160 3.28 -19.88 -1.39
C SER A 160 4.11 -20.86 -0.56
N ASP A 161 3.69 -21.11 0.70
CA ASP A 161 4.31 -22.09 1.59
C ASP A 161 3.92 -23.54 1.24
N ASP A 162 2.72 -23.76 0.68
CA ASP A 162 2.32 -25.08 0.19
C ASP A 162 2.88 -25.33 -1.24
N ALA A 163 2.97 -24.28 -2.07
CA ALA A 163 3.48 -24.32 -3.44
C ALA A 163 5.02 -24.34 -3.54
N GLY A 164 5.74 -23.87 -2.50
CA GLY A 164 7.19 -23.81 -2.47
C GLY A 164 7.76 -24.32 -1.16
N SER A 165 8.92 -24.96 -1.22
CA SER A 165 9.65 -25.47 -0.05
C SER A 165 11.15 -25.44 -0.30
N THR A 166 11.92 -25.46 0.80
CA THR A 166 13.37 -25.68 0.76
C THR A 166 13.72 -27.07 0.24
N ASP A 167 12.85 -28.05 0.47
CA ASP A 167 12.90 -29.35 -0.19
C ASP A 167 11.85 -29.35 -1.30
N ALA A 168 12.29 -29.44 -2.56
CA ALA A 168 11.39 -29.43 -3.70
C ALA A 168 10.38 -30.58 -3.64
N GLU A 169 10.69 -31.70 -2.99
CA GLU A 169 9.76 -32.83 -2.86
C GLU A 169 8.56 -32.53 -1.95
N ASP A 170 8.63 -31.49 -1.12
CA ASP A 170 7.52 -31.06 -0.27
C ASP A 170 6.62 -30.00 -0.96
N SER A 171 6.99 -29.51 -2.15
CA SER A 171 6.20 -28.54 -2.92
C SER A 171 5.01 -29.20 -3.61
N TYR A 172 3.81 -28.67 -3.41
CA TYR A 172 2.60 -29.16 -4.07
C TYR A 172 2.72 -29.13 -5.61
N TYR A 173 3.37 -28.12 -6.19
CA TYR A 173 3.59 -28.07 -7.62
C TYR A 173 4.56 -29.13 -8.10
N VAL A 174 5.68 -29.33 -7.41
CA VAL A 174 6.66 -30.35 -7.80
C VAL A 174 6.05 -31.74 -7.68
N VAL A 175 5.35 -32.04 -6.58
CA VAL A 175 4.66 -33.31 -6.38
C VAL A 175 3.63 -33.55 -7.48
N MET A 176 2.76 -32.58 -7.77
CA MET A 176 1.76 -32.67 -8.84
C MET A 176 2.40 -32.95 -10.20
N LEU A 177 3.49 -32.23 -10.55
CA LEU A 177 4.18 -32.39 -11.82
C LEU A 177 4.88 -33.75 -11.95
N LYS A 178 5.45 -34.26 -10.86
CA LYS A 178 6.03 -35.61 -10.82
C LYS A 178 4.98 -36.69 -10.98
N LEU A 179 3.84 -36.57 -10.29
CA LEU A 179 2.71 -37.48 -10.46
C LEU A 179 2.21 -37.50 -11.91
N CYS A 180 2.24 -36.37 -12.63
CA CYS A 180 1.93 -36.35 -14.06
C CYS A 180 2.95 -37.16 -14.89
N GLY A 181 4.24 -37.12 -14.52
CA GLY A 181 5.27 -37.98 -15.11
C GLY A 181 5.04 -39.45 -14.80
N ASP A 182 4.88 -39.79 -13.52
CA ASP A 182 4.67 -41.17 -13.04
C ASP A 182 3.44 -41.82 -13.69
N TYR A 183 2.34 -41.08 -13.85
CA TYR A 183 1.15 -41.54 -14.56
C TYR A 183 1.46 -41.98 -16.00
N ASN A 184 2.33 -41.26 -16.69
CA ASN A 184 2.70 -41.52 -18.09
C ASN A 184 3.79 -42.59 -18.25
N ASP A 185 4.52 -42.92 -17.17
CA ASP A 185 5.62 -43.89 -17.19
C ASP A 185 5.18 -45.28 -16.71
N THR A 186 4.02 -45.41 -16.04
CA THR A 186 3.46 -46.70 -15.62
C THR A 186 2.41 -47.24 -16.61
N ASP A 187 2.47 -48.55 -16.85
CA ASP A 187 1.48 -49.31 -17.63
C ASP A 187 0.42 -50.00 -16.72
N ASP A 188 0.53 -49.87 -15.38
CA ASP A 188 -0.42 -50.49 -14.44
C ASP A 188 -1.65 -49.59 -14.24
N ALA A 189 -2.81 -50.06 -14.71
CA ALA A 189 -4.09 -49.35 -14.60
C ALA A 189 -4.50 -49.04 -13.14
N ALA A 190 -4.16 -49.89 -12.17
CA ALA A 190 -4.48 -49.65 -10.76
C ALA A 190 -3.59 -48.54 -10.17
N GLU A 191 -2.32 -48.50 -10.58
CA GLU A 191 -1.38 -47.45 -10.20
C GLU A 191 -1.76 -46.10 -10.85
N GLN A 192 -2.13 -46.12 -12.13
CA GLN A 192 -2.66 -44.95 -12.84
C GLN A 192 -3.90 -44.37 -12.15
N GLU A 193 -4.82 -45.22 -11.68
CA GLU A 193 -6.00 -44.77 -10.91
C GLU A 193 -5.61 -44.04 -9.62
N GLN A 194 -4.66 -44.59 -8.88
CA GLN A 194 -4.18 -44.01 -7.63
C GLN A 194 -3.45 -42.69 -7.85
N ILE A 195 -2.53 -42.63 -8.81
CA ILE A 195 -1.80 -41.41 -9.17
C ILE A 195 -2.77 -40.32 -9.59
N ARG A 196 -3.78 -40.67 -10.40
CA ARG A 196 -4.81 -39.73 -10.83
C ARG A 196 -5.63 -39.18 -9.65
N GLY A 197 -5.97 -40.03 -8.68
CA GLY A 197 -6.59 -39.60 -7.42
C GLY A 197 -5.74 -38.55 -6.69
N ASN A 198 -4.45 -38.83 -6.52
CA ASN A 198 -3.52 -37.91 -5.86
C ASN A 198 -3.36 -36.57 -6.62
N ILE A 199 -3.31 -36.60 -7.95
CA ILE A 199 -3.27 -35.38 -8.77
C ILE A 199 -4.53 -34.54 -8.52
N LYS A 200 -5.70 -35.18 -8.49
CA LYS A 200 -6.96 -34.49 -8.22
C LYS A 200 -6.98 -33.87 -6.83
N ASP A 201 -6.62 -34.62 -5.80
CA ASP A 201 -6.61 -34.11 -4.42
C ASP A 201 -5.72 -32.86 -4.28
N ILE A 202 -4.49 -32.90 -4.83
CA ILE A 202 -3.57 -31.75 -4.79
C ILE A 202 -4.12 -30.57 -5.60
N THR A 203 -4.63 -30.81 -6.81
CA THR A 203 -5.14 -29.74 -7.66
C THR A 203 -6.44 -29.15 -7.13
N ASP A 204 -7.31 -29.92 -6.50
CA ASP A 204 -8.53 -29.45 -5.83
C ASP A 204 -8.19 -28.54 -4.64
N ASP A 205 -7.21 -28.93 -3.81
CA ASP A 205 -6.69 -28.10 -2.71
C ASP A 205 -6.16 -26.75 -3.24
N LEU A 206 -5.29 -26.79 -4.25
CA LEU A 206 -4.73 -25.58 -4.85
C LEU A 206 -5.80 -24.69 -5.49
N LEU A 207 -6.79 -25.27 -6.18
CA LEU A 207 -7.88 -24.51 -6.79
C LEU A 207 -8.81 -23.89 -5.76
N ALA A 208 -9.07 -24.57 -4.64
CA ALA A 208 -9.83 -24.01 -3.53
C ALA A 208 -9.19 -22.73 -3.00
N ASP A 209 -7.88 -22.75 -2.75
CA ASP A 209 -7.15 -21.58 -2.28
C ASP A 209 -7.08 -20.46 -3.34
N VAL A 210 -6.86 -20.80 -4.62
CA VAL A 210 -6.89 -19.82 -5.73
C VAL A 210 -8.24 -19.10 -5.78
N ASN A 211 -9.35 -19.84 -5.66
CA ASN A 211 -10.69 -19.24 -5.69
C ASN A 211 -10.94 -18.29 -4.52
N ILE A 212 -10.46 -18.65 -3.31
CA ILE A 212 -10.53 -17.78 -2.14
C ILE A 212 -9.72 -16.50 -2.36
N ILE A 213 -8.50 -16.64 -2.90
CA ILE A 213 -7.62 -15.50 -3.17
C ILE A 213 -8.25 -14.56 -4.22
N LEU A 214 -8.74 -15.10 -5.33
CA LEU A 214 -9.44 -14.31 -6.37
C LEU A 214 -10.67 -13.59 -5.81
N SER A 215 -11.47 -14.27 -4.99
CA SER A 215 -12.62 -13.64 -4.33
C SER A 215 -12.21 -12.47 -3.43
N ARG A 216 -11.15 -12.63 -2.63
CA ARG A 216 -10.62 -11.57 -1.77
C ARG A 216 -10.04 -10.40 -2.57
N ILE A 217 -9.36 -10.68 -3.68
CA ILE A 217 -8.87 -9.67 -4.62
C ILE A 217 -10.01 -8.82 -5.17
N ASP A 218 -11.10 -9.46 -5.63
CA ASP A 218 -12.27 -8.74 -6.14
C ASP A 218 -12.92 -7.86 -5.06
N LYS A 219 -13.02 -8.35 -3.82
CA LYS A 219 -13.54 -7.57 -2.69
C LYS A 219 -12.64 -6.36 -2.36
N VAL A 220 -11.31 -6.51 -2.37
CA VAL A 220 -10.37 -5.38 -2.19
C VAL A 220 -10.53 -4.35 -3.31
N LYS A 221 -10.63 -4.82 -4.57
CA LYS A 221 -10.84 -3.94 -5.73
C LYS A 221 -12.13 -3.13 -5.60
N SER A 222 -13.26 -3.78 -5.33
CA SER A 222 -14.56 -3.09 -5.20
C SER A 222 -14.57 -2.03 -4.11
N ALA A 223 -13.79 -2.23 -3.05
CA ALA A 223 -13.71 -1.24 -1.98
C ALA A 223 -12.75 -0.10 -2.28
N LEU A 224 -11.65 -0.34 -3.00
CA LEU A 224 -10.84 0.74 -3.57
C LEU A 224 -11.69 1.60 -4.52
N GLU A 225 -12.53 1.00 -5.36
CA GLU A 225 -13.45 1.72 -6.25
C GLU A 225 -14.54 2.50 -5.49
N ALA A 226 -15.00 2.00 -4.34
CA ALA A 226 -15.93 2.73 -3.48
C ALA A 226 -15.24 3.91 -2.80
N PHE A 227 -14.02 3.70 -2.29
CA PHE A 227 -13.21 4.73 -1.67
C PHE A 227 -12.78 5.82 -2.65
N ASP A 228 -12.47 5.45 -3.90
CA ASP A 228 -12.20 6.39 -5.01
C ASP A 228 -13.34 7.39 -5.19
N LYS A 229 -14.58 6.91 -5.22
CA LYS A 229 -15.76 7.78 -5.34
C LYS A 229 -15.89 8.75 -4.17
N SER A 230 -15.63 8.29 -2.94
CA SER A 230 -15.59 9.16 -1.76
C SER A 230 -14.49 10.21 -1.89
N CYS A 231 -13.28 9.82 -2.31
CA CYS A 231 -12.16 10.73 -2.49
C CYS A 231 -12.42 11.79 -3.56
N GLN A 232 -12.98 11.41 -4.71
CA GLN A 232 -13.38 12.35 -5.76
C GLN A 232 -14.44 13.35 -5.28
N SER A 233 -15.40 12.91 -4.46
CA SER A 233 -16.41 13.77 -3.85
C SER A 233 -15.79 14.76 -2.85
N ASN A 234 -14.87 14.28 -2.01
CA ASN A 234 -14.16 15.11 -1.04
C ASN A 234 -13.24 16.13 -1.74
N GLN A 235 -12.52 15.71 -2.79
CA GLN A 235 -11.70 16.59 -3.62
C GLN A 235 -12.55 17.73 -4.20
N SER A 236 -13.67 17.41 -4.87
CA SER A 236 -14.56 18.42 -5.46
C SER A 236 -15.10 19.40 -4.41
N THR A 237 -15.46 18.90 -3.23
CA THR A 237 -15.90 19.74 -2.10
C THR A 237 -14.80 20.69 -1.65
N LEU A 238 -13.57 20.20 -1.46
CA LEU A 238 -12.44 21.00 -0.99
C LEU A 238 -11.98 22.04 -2.03
N GLU A 239 -12.04 21.72 -3.33
CA GLU A 239 -11.80 22.69 -4.41
C GLU A 239 -12.79 23.85 -4.37
N GLY A 240 -14.08 23.54 -4.17
CA GLY A 240 -15.12 24.56 -4.02
C GLY A 240 -14.93 25.40 -2.75
N LEU A 241 -14.57 24.75 -1.64
CA LEU A 241 -14.32 25.44 -0.37
C LEU A 241 -13.12 26.36 -0.46
N GLU A 242 -12.03 25.95 -1.09
CA GLU A 242 -10.86 26.79 -1.28
C GLU A 242 -11.20 28.05 -2.09
N THR A 243 -11.87 27.90 -3.23
CA THR A 243 -12.34 29.04 -4.03
C THR A 243 -13.17 30.03 -3.20
N SER A 244 -14.10 29.49 -2.39
CA SER A 244 -14.97 30.30 -1.54
C SER A 244 -14.23 30.94 -0.35
N MET A 245 -13.22 30.24 0.19
CA MET A 245 -12.36 30.72 1.27
C MET A 245 -11.46 31.85 0.77
N THR A 246 -10.78 31.68 -0.37
CA THR A 246 -9.99 32.73 -1.01
C THR A 246 -10.81 34.00 -1.23
N THR A 247 -12.06 33.84 -1.70
CA THR A 247 -12.99 34.95 -1.91
C THR A 247 -13.33 35.68 -0.61
N ILE A 248 -13.66 34.95 0.46
CA ILE A 248 -14.04 35.60 1.74
C ILE A 248 -12.83 36.24 2.42
N LEU A 249 -11.67 35.61 2.38
CA LEU A 249 -10.43 36.15 2.96
C LEU A 249 -10.01 37.42 2.22
N THR A 250 -10.05 37.43 0.89
CA THR A 250 -9.76 38.63 0.08
C THR A 250 -10.72 39.77 0.39
N THR A 251 -12.01 39.45 0.60
CA THR A 251 -13.05 40.45 0.89
C THR A 251 -12.92 41.05 2.29
N GLU A 252 -12.64 40.23 3.30
CA GLU A 252 -12.67 40.64 4.72
C GLU A 252 -11.28 41.08 5.24
N LEU A 253 -10.18 40.53 4.69
CA LEU A 253 -8.81 40.77 5.15
C LEU A 253 -7.92 41.45 4.09
N GLY A 254 -8.43 41.65 2.88
CA GLY A 254 -7.68 42.22 1.75
C GLY A 254 -6.94 41.17 0.92
N ASN A 255 -6.63 41.50 -0.33
CA ASN A 255 -5.95 40.60 -1.26
C ASN A 255 -4.46 40.45 -0.93
N ILE A 256 -3.91 39.24 -1.10
CA ILE A 256 -2.48 38.96 -1.08
C ILE A 256 -2.12 38.35 -2.43
N GLU A 257 -1.41 39.12 -3.25
CA GLU A 257 -1.08 38.72 -4.62
C GLU A 257 -0.25 37.43 -4.63
N ASP A 258 -0.61 36.51 -5.54
CA ASP A 258 0.06 35.22 -5.80
C ASP A 258 0.19 34.27 -4.60
N LEU A 259 -0.49 34.51 -3.47
CA LEU A 259 -0.32 33.71 -2.26
C LEU A 259 -0.65 32.23 -2.46
N GLU A 260 -1.77 31.91 -3.10
CA GLU A 260 -2.18 30.53 -3.40
C GLU A 260 -1.12 29.82 -4.26
N ALA A 261 -0.64 30.47 -5.31
CA ALA A 261 0.37 29.92 -6.21
C ALA A 261 1.71 29.67 -5.49
N GLN A 262 2.12 30.58 -4.60
CA GLN A 262 3.35 30.42 -3.81
C GLN A 262 3.23 29.27 -2.79
N ILE A 263 2.08 29.13 -2.13
CA ILE A 263 1.80 28.02 -1.22
C ILE A 263 1.86 26.70 -2.00
N GLN A 264 1.16 26.61 -3.14
CA GLN A 264 1.15 25.41 -3.96
C GLN A 264 2.56 25.02 -4.44
N ALA A 265 3.35 25.99 -4.90
CA ALA A 265 4.72 25.75 -5.33
C ALA A 265 5.61 25.17 -4.21
N HIS A 266 5.47 25.67 -2.98
CA HIS A 266 6.20 25.12 -1.83
C HIS A 266 5.68 23.74 -1.39
N GLN A 267 4.39 23.45 -1.54
CA GLN A 267 3.85 22.11 -1.30
C GLN A 267 4.40 21.10 -2.30
N ASP A 268 4.45 21.45 -3.58
CA ASP A 268 5.00 20.57 -4.63
C ASP A 268 6.49 20.30 -4.42
N ASP A 269 7.25 21.31 -3.98
CA ASP A 269 8.65 21.18 -3.57
C ASP A 269 8.84 20.15 -2.44
N ILE A 270 7.94 20.15 -1.45
CA ILE A 270 7.99 19.23 -0.29
C ILE A 270 7.61 17.81 -0.73
N LYS A 271 6.58 17.65 -1.58
CA LYS A 271 6.11 16.35 -2.09
C LYS A 271 7.19 15.58 -2.82
N GLY A 272 8.04 16.25 -3.60
CA GLY A 272 9.11 15.61 -4.38
C GLY A 272 10.07 14.74 -3.55
N TYR A 273 10.27 15.06 -2.27
CA TYR A 273 11.14 14.30 -1.36
C TYR A 273 10.41 13.18 -0.61
N GLN A 274 9.07 13.22 -0.56
CA GLN A 274 8.26 12.20 0.11
C GLN A 274 8.25 10.88 -0.66
N ALA A 275 8.26 10.94 -2.00
CA ALA A 275 8.26 9.74 -2.85
C ALA A 275 9.48 8.83 -2.64
N ILE A 276 10.64 9.41 -2.29
CA ILE A 276 11.86 8.67 -1.95
C ILE A 276 11.65 7.86 -0.66
N ILE A 277 10.86 8.39 0.27
CA ILE A 277 10.61 7.81 1.58
C ILE A 277 9.50 6.77 1.51
N ASP A 278 8.44 7.02 0.74
CA ASP A 278 7.33 6.09 0.56
C ASP A 278 7.80 4.76 -0.08
N GLN A 279 8.89 4.79 -0.85
CA GLN A 279 9.57 3.60 -1.39
C GLN A 279 10.29 2.77 -0.30
N ASP A 280 11.01 3.43 0.60
CA ASP A 280 11.85 2.77 1.63
C ASP A 280 11.04 2.38 2.89
N ARG A 281 9.77 2.82 2.99
CA ARG A 281 8.95 2.71 4.20
C ARG A 281 8.64 1.27 4.62
N PHE A 282 8.53 0.32 3.69
CA PHE A 282 8.38 -1.10 4.03
C PHE A 282 9.70 -1.80 4.34
N ASP A 283 10.84 -1.19 4.03
CA ASP A 283 12.16 -1.72 4.39
C ASP A 283 12.58 -1.29 5.80
N GLN A 284 12.04 -0.16 6.29
CA GLN A 284 12.38 0.39 7.60
C GLN A 284 11.22 0.18 8.59
N LYS A 285 11.49 -0.45 9.74
CA LYS A 285 10.54 -0.65 10.86
C LYS A 285 10.18 0.68 11.57
N MET A 286 9.73 1.70 10.83
CA MET A 286 9.62 3.08 11.30
C MET A 286 8.22 3.37 11.81
N THR A 287 8.03 3.26 13.13
CA THR A 287 6.77 3.57 13.82
C THR A 287 6.42 5.07 13.79
N ALA A 288 7.39 5.94 13.49
CA ALA A 288 7.26 7.40 13.40
C ALA A 288 7.56 7.93 11.97
N ALA A 289 7.19 7.15 10.95
CA ALA A 289 7.49 7.45 9.55
C ALA A 289 6.86 8.77 9.05
N TYR A 290 5.80 9.26 9.68
CA TYR A 290 5.05 10.42 9.19
C TYR A 290 4.64 11.38 10.32
N VAL A 291 4.51 12.65 9.94
CA VAL A 291 3.86 13.70 10.73
C VAL A 291 2.81 14.40 9.88
N TRP A 292 1.81 14.99 10.51
CA TRP A 292 0.84 15.83 9.83
C TRP A 292 1.00 17.27 10.29
N ILE A 293 1.14 18.18 9.32
CA ILE A 293 1.24 19.62 9.51
C ILE A 293 0.12 20.27 8.72
N PRO A 294 -0.82 21.01 9.30
CA PRO A 294 -2.02 21.48 8.59
C PRO A 294 -1.76 22.21 7.27
N ILE A 295 -0.67 22.98 7.19
CA ILE A 295 -0.30 23.79 6.02
C ILE A 295 0.62 23.07 5.02
N ALA A 296 1.17 21.90 5.38
CA ALA A 296 2.00 21.08 4.50
C ALA A 296 1.40 19.69 4.19
N GLY A 297 0.39 19.26 4.95
CA GLY A 297 -0.22 17.94 4.85
C GLY A 297 0.55 16.85 5.59
N THR A 298 0.41 15.61 5.11
CA THR A 298 1.10 14.45 5.69
C THR A 298 2.46 14.28 5.05
N ILE A 299 3.50 14.50 5.84
CA ILE A 299 4.88 14.53 5.37
C ILE A 299 5.74 13.51 6.14
N ALA A 300 6.95 13.23 5.65
CA ALA A 300 7.84 12.29 6.33
C ALA A 300 8.25 12.78 7.73
N GLY A 301 8.37 11.87 8.69
CA GLY A 301 8.83 12.19 10.03
C GLY A 301 10.34 12.47 10.07
N PRO A 302 10.85 13.30 11.01
CA PRO A 302 12.27 13.68 11.06
C PRO A 302 13.21 12.47 11.22
N ILE A 303 12.76 11.43 11.92
CA ILE A 303 13.53 10.21 12.16
C ILE A 303 13.89 9.45 10.88
N VAL A 304 13.09 9.60 9.81
CA VAL A 304 13.36 8.98 8.51
C VAL A 304 14.64 9.54 7.88
N PHE A 305 14.99 10.78 8.21
CA PHE A 305 16.15 11.46 7.63
C PHE A 305 17.47 11.16 8.34
N ALA A 306 17.46 10.38 9.43
CA ALA A 306 18.67 10.05 10.21
C ALA A 306 19.78 9.34 9.40
N GLN A 307 19.45 8.75 8.24
CA GLN A 307 20.41 8.08 7.36
C GLN A 307 20.69 8.86 6.07
N LYS A 308 20.09 10.05 5.86
CA LYS A 308 20.11 10.78 4.58
C LYS A 308 20.49 12.26 4.76
N GLN A 309 21.73 12.53 5.20
CA GLN A 309 22.20 13.87 5.59
C GLN A 309 22.19 14.94 4.48
N SER A 310 22.41 14.58 3.21
CA SER A 310 22.28 15.58 2.12
C SER A 310 20.82 15.94 1.86
N GLU A 311 19.93 14.96 1.97
CA GLU A 311 18.48 15.13 1.73
C GLU A 311 17.83 15.91 2.88
N ILE A 312 18.25 15.71 4.13
CA ILE A 312 17.69 16.46 5.28
C ILE A 312 17.94 17.96 5.17
N ASN A 313 19.11 18.39 4.67
CA ASN A 313 19.44 19.81 4.54
C ASN A 313 18.61 20.50 3.44
N GLU A 314 18.42 19.82 2.31
CA GLU A 314 17.58 20.33 1.21
C GLU A 314 16.12 20.40 1.65
N TYR A 315 15.65 19.36 2.34
CA TYR A 315 14.30 19.28 2.88
C TYR A 315 14.03 20.34 3.96
N GLU A 316 14.96 20.56 4.89
CA GLU A 316 14.93 21.63 5.89
C GLU A 316 14.75 23.00 5.23
N ALA A 317 15.52 23.28 4.17
CA ALA A 317 15.46 24.56 3.46
C ALA A 317 14.11 24.79 2.76
N LYS A 318 13.40 23.73 2.33
CA LYS A 318 12.05 23.86 1.75
C LYS A 318 11.00 24.15 2.82
N ILE A 319 11.07 23.46 3.96
CA ILE A 319 10.20 23.69 5.12
C ILE A 319 10.37 25.12 5.66
N ASP A 320 11.61 25.60 5.79
CA ASP A 320 11.92 26.96 6.23
C ASP A 320 11.37 28.03 5.28
N LYS A 321 11.40 27.80 3.96
CA LYS A 321 10.79 28.72 2.97
C LYS A 321 9.27 28.78 3.12
N MET A 322 8.61 27.63 3.28
CA MET A 322 7.17 27.60 3.53
C MET A 322 6.82 28.34 4.82
N ASN A 323 7.59 28.11 5.90
CA ASN A 323 7.37 28.78 7.18
C ASN A 323 7.48 30.32 7.04
N LYS A 324 8.52 30.81 6.37
CA LYS A 324 8.72 32.24 6.11
C LYS A 324 7.62 32.87 5.25
N LEU A 325 7.03 32.11 4.33
CA LEU A 325 5.91 32.60 3.52
C LEU A 325 4.67 32.87 4.38
N ILE A 326 4.38 31.98 5.33
CA ILE A 326 3.18 32.05 6.17
C ILE A 326 3.30 33.06 7.31
N GLN A 327 4.50 33.20 7.88
CA GLN A 327 4.74 34.15 8.96
C GLN A 327 4.54 35.61 8.50
N ASP A 328 3.98 36.43 9.38
CA ASP A 328 3.79 37.87 9.17
C ASP A 328 3.65 38.61 10.50
N GLU A 329 4.19 39.82 10.59
CA GLU A 329 4.09 40.66 11.81
C GLU A 329 2.68 41.25 11.97
N HIS A 330 1.94 41.42 10.88
CA HIS A 330 0.56 41.90 10.91
C HIS A 330 -0.41 40.74 11.14
N ALA A 331 -1.05 40.71 12.31
CA ALA A 331 -1.94 39.61 12.72
C ALA A 331 -3.05 39.28 11.71
N SER A 332 -3.61 40.28 10.99
CA SER A 332 -4.62 40.03 9.95
C SER A 332 -4.05 39.36 8.70
N VAL A 333 -2.81 39.71 8.32
CA VAL A 333 -2.11 39.11 7.18
C VAL A 333 -1.67 37.69 7.52
N LEU A 334 -1.14 37.48 8.74
CA LEU A 334 -0.84 36.16 9.27
C LEU A 334 -2.09 35.26 9.26
N LEU A 335 -3.23 35.74 9.77
CA LEU A 335 -4.48 34.99 9.75
C LEU A 335 -4.91 34.61 8.32
N HIS A 336 -4.85 35.56 7.37
CA HIS A 336 -5.15 35.30 5.97
C HIS A 336 -4.24 34.19 5.43
N LYS A 337 -2.92 34.34 5.57
CA LYS A 337 -1.92 33.36 5.09
C LYS A 337 -2.15 31.97 5.68
N THR A 338 -2.38 31.87 6.98
CA THR A 338 -2.62 30.59 7.66
C THR A 338 -3.89 29.90 7.16
N LEU A 339 -5.01 30.62 7.06
CA LEU A 339 -6.27 30.06 6.57
C LEU A 339 -6.19 29.63 5.10
N GLN A 340 -5.59 30.47 4.25
CA GLN A 340 -5.36 30.14 2.84
C GLN A 340 -4.47 28.91 2.69
N ALA A 341 -3.35 28.85 3.42
CA ALA A 341 -2.43 27.72 3.36
C ALA A 341 -3.05 26.41 3.81
N ASN A 342 -3.88 26.46 4.85
CA ASN A 342 -4.58 25.28 5.34
C ASN A 342 -5.59 24.73 4.31
N VAL A 343 -6.42 25.60 3.72
CA VAL A 343 -7.41 25.14 2.73
C VAL A 343 -6.75 24.69 1.41
N THR A 344 -5.71 25.38 0.94
CA THR A 344 -4.94 25.00 -0.25
C THR A 344 -4.19 23.68 -0.03
N SER A 345 -3.58 23.49 1.15
CA SER A 345 -2.96 22.22 1.56
C SER A 345 -3.94 21.05 1.48
N MET A 346 -5.13 21.21 2.07
CA MET A 346 -6.09 20.12 2.11
C MET A 346 -6.71 19.79 0.75
N LYS A 347 -6.96 20.80 -0.09
CA LYS A 347 -7.27 20.60 -1.51
C LYS A 347 -6.20 19.75 -2.18
N GLY A 348 -4.93 20.12 -2.03
CA GLY A 348 -3.79 19.42 -2.59
C GLY A 348 -3.69 17.96 -2.11
N GLN A 349 -3.84 17.71 -0.80
CA GLN A 349 -3.77 16.37 -0.22
C GLN A 349 -4.94 15.48 -0.65
N ALA A 350 -6.15 16.02 -0.76
CA ALA A 350 -7.31 15.27 -1.25
C ALA A 350 -7.16 14.89 -2.73
N LYS A 351 -6.60 15.79 -3.54
CA LYS A 351 -6.23 15.49 -4.93
C LYS A 351 -5.17 14.39 -5.01
N ASP A 352 -4.10 14.50 -4.24
CA ASP A 352 -3.04 13.48 -4.24
C ASP A 352 -3.57 12.10 -3.83
N LEU A 353 -4.42 12.03 -2.79
CA LEU A 353 -5.07 10.80 -2.35
C LEU A 353 -5.93 10.20 -3.48
N SER A 354 -6.73 11.03 -4.15
CA SER A 354 -7.54 10.63 -5.32
C SER A 354 -6.67 10.07 -6.45
N ASP A 355 -5.56 10.75 -6.78
CA ASP A 355 -4.64 10.36 -7.85
C ASP A 355 -3.92 9.03 -7.56
N LEU A 356 -3.78 8.61 -6.28
CA LEU A 356 -3.13 7.36 -5.88
C LEU A 356 -4.02 6.12 -5.94
N ILE A 357 -5.35 6.27 -5.96
CA ILE A 357 -6.25 5.11 -5.91
C ILE A 357 -6.25 4.36 -7.24
N GLY A 358 -6.14 5.05 -8.37
CA GLY A 358 -6.01 4.43 -9.70
C GLY A 358 -4.82 3.46 -9.80
N PRO A 359 -3.58 3.90 -9.49
CA PRO A 359 -2.42 3.02 -9.40
C PRO A 359 -2.58 1.84 -8.43
N ALA A 360 -3.22 2.07 -7.27
CA ALA A 360 -3.51 1.00 -6.32
C ALA A 360 -4.46 -0.05 -6.91
N ILE A 361 -5.52 0.36 -7.61
CA ILE A 361 -6.44 -0.54 -8.33
C ILE A 361 -5.68 -1.33 -9.40
N ALA A 362 -4.83 -0.68 -10.20
CA ALA A 362 -4.03 -1.36 -11.22
C ALA A 362 -3.10 -2.43 -10.62
N THR A 363 -2.54 -2.17 -9.43
CA THR A 363 -1.74 -3.16 -8.68
C THR A 363 -2.58 -4.39 -8.30
N ILE A 364 -3.81 -4.19 -7.83
CA ILE A 364 -4.75 -5.27 -7.49
C ILE A 364 -5.20 -6.05 -8.74
N GLU A 365 -5.41 -5.37 -9.87
CA GLU A 365 -5.74 -6.02 -11.14
C GLU A 365 -4.59 -6.87 -11.69
N ALA A 366 -3.35 -6.39 -11.59
CA ALA A 366 -2.17 -7.17 -11.95
C ALA A 366 -2.03 -8.42 -11.08
N LEU A 367 -2.27 -8.28 -9.77
CA LEU A 367 -2.31 -9.40 -8.82
C LEU A 367 -3.37 -10.43 -9.25
N LYS A 368 -4.59 -9.97 -9.59
CA LYS A 368 -5.68 -10.80 -10.09
C LYS A 368 -5.28 -11.60 -11.32
N GLY A 369 -4.74 -10.91 -12.34
CA GLY A 369 -4.33 -11.54 -13.59
C GLY A 369 -3.29 -12.64 -13.39
N GLY A 370 -2.38 -12.46 -12.41
CA GLY A 370 -1.46 -13.49 -11.97
C GLY A 370 -2.16 -14.76 -11.47
N TRP A 371 -3.12 -14.60 -10.55
CA TRP A 371 -3.91 -15.70 -9.98
C TRP A 371 -4.81 -16.38 -11.02
N ASP A 372 -5.42 -15.62 -11.93
CA ASP A 372 -6.22 -16.19 -13.03
C ASP A 372 -5.36 -17.11 -13.92
N VAL A 373 -4.13 -16.67 -14.25
CA VAL A 373 -3.20 -17.48 -15.04
C VAL A 373 -2.82 -18.74 -14.29
N MET A 374 -2.38 -18.64 -13.02
CA MET A 374 -1.95 -19.78 -12.22
C MET A 374 -3.10 -20.78 -12.00
N GLY A 375 -4.28 -20.29 -11.63
CA GLY A 375 -5.49 -21.10 -11.49
C GLY A 375 -5.87 -21.84 -12.76
N THR A 376 -5.73 -21.19 -13.92
CA THR A 376 -5.99 -21.83 -15.22
C THR A 376 -5.05 -23.00 -15.49
N GLN A 377 -3.77 -22.90 -15.11
CA GLN A 377 -2.80 -24.00 -15.27
C GLN A 377 -3.15 -25.20 -14.38
N VAL A 378 -3.44 -24.95 -13.11
CA VAL A 378 -3.84 -26.01 -12.15
C VAL A 378 -5.13 -26.68 -12.60
N LYS A 379 -6.11 -25.88 -13.03
CA LYS A 379 -7.39 -26.38 -13.54
C LYS A 379 -7.21 -27.27 -14.76
N TYR A 380 -6.31 -26.91 -15.68
CA TYR A 380 -6.04 -27.76 -16.84
C TYR A 380 -5.54 -29.15 -16.43
N ILE A 381 -4.64 -29.26 -15.45
CA ILE A 381 -4.19 -30.57 -14.95
C ILE A 381 -5.34 -31.31 -14.25
N ASN A 382 -6.12 -30.62 -13.40
CA ASN A 382 -7.27 -31.19 -12.72
C ASN A 382 -8.30 -31.77 -13.71
N ASP A 383 -8.68 -30.98 -14.73
CA ASP A 383 -9.64 -31.38 -15.76
C ASP A 383 -9.14 -32.60 -16.54
N LYS A 384 -7.84 -32.68 -16.83
CA LYS A 384 -7.22 -33.83 -17.49
C LYS A 384 -7.22 -35.08 -16.61
N ALA A 385 -6.88 -34.93 -15.33
CA ALA A 385 -6.96 -36.02 -14.36
C ALA A 385 -8.41 -36.45 -14.06
N ALA A 386 -9.39 -35.58 -14.23
CA ALA A 386 -10.81 -35.94 -14.12
C ALA A 386 -11.33 -36.66 -15.38
N SER A 387 -10.74 -36.40 -16.55
CA SER A 387 -11.13 -37.04 -17.80
C SER A 387 -10.61 -38.48 -17.88
N PHE A 388 -11.49 -39.44 -18.18
CA PHE A 388 -11.14 -40.87 -18.33
C PHE A 388 -10.44 -41.18 -19.67
N GLU A 389 -9.99 -40.17 -20.43
CA GLU A 389 -9.51 -40.30 -21.81
C GLU A 389 -7.96 -40.40 -21.95
N GLU A 390 -7.26 -40.85 -20.90
CA GLU A 390 -5.82 -41.23 -20.89
C GLU A 390 -4.78 -40.15 -21.23
N LYS A 391 -5.11 -38.85 -21.18
CA LYS A 391 -4.19 -37.78 -21.62
C LYS A 391 -3.82 -36.78 -20.52
N ILE A 392 -3.31 -37.28 -19.40
CA ILE A 392 -2.62 -36.41 -18.43
C ILE A 392 -1.34 -35.89 -19.09
N PRO A 393 -1.06 -34.58 -19.05
CA PRO A 393 0.10 -34.01 -19.74
C PRO A 393 1.41 -34.67 -19.31
N LYS A 394 2.28 -34.97 -20.28
CA LYS A 394 3.59 -35.55 -20.00
C LYS A 394 4.52 -34.49 -19.40
N MET A 395 5.20 -34.83 -18.31
CA MET A 395 6.22 -33.96 -17.71
C MET A 395 7.61 -34.31 -18.27
N VAL A 396 8.36 -33.29 -18.73
CA VAL A 396 9.74 -33.43 -19.27
C VAL A 396 10.69 -32.42 -18.63
N LEU A 397 10.33 -31.89 -17.45
CA LEU A 397 11.17 -31.00 -16.68
C LEU A 397 12.30 -31.79 -16.00
N SER A 398 13.50 -31.22 -15.99
CA SER A 398 14.59 -31.77 -15.18
C SER A 398 14.38 -31.44 -13.69
N GLN A 399 15.03 -32.18 -12.79
CA GLN A 399 15.00 -31.85 -11.36
C GLN A 399 15.49 -30.42 -11.08
N LEU A 400 16.45 -29.90 -11.87
CA LEU A 400 16.89 -28.51 -11.76
C LEU A 400 15.73 -27.53 -12.00
N LYS A 401 14.90 -27.78 -13.02
CA LYS A 401 13.72 -26.97 -13.33
C LYS A 401 12.63 -27.10 -12.26
N LEU A 402 12.40 -28.30 -11.74
CA LEU A 402 11.47 -28.52 -10.62
C LEU A 402 11.91 -27.77 -9.35
N ASN A 403 13.20 -27.82 -9.01
CA ASN A 403 13.75 -27.05 -7.91
C ASN A 403 13.58 -25.54 -8.14
N SER A 404 13.72 -25.07 -9.38
CA SER A 404 13.48 -23.66 -9.72
C SER A 404 12.03 -23.25 -9.42
N ILE A 405 11.04 -24.08 -9.76
CA ILE A 405 9.62 -23.80 -9.46
C ILE A 405 9.43 -23.64 -7.94
N SER A 406 9.90 -24.61 -7.14
CA SER A 406 9.81 -24.57 -5.68
C SER A 406 10.47 -23.32 -5.10
N ASN A 407 11.66 -22.96 -5.60
CA ASN A 407 12.44 -21.83 -5.12
C ASN A 407 11.76 -20.48 -5.41
N GLU A 408 11.12 -20.30 -6.57
CA GLU A 408 10.43 -19.05 -6.89
C GLU A 408 9.21 -18.82 -5.98
N TRP A 409 8.47 -19.88 -5.62
CA TRP A 409 7.41 -19.80 -4.63
C TRP A 409 7.92 -19.52 -3.22
N LEU A 410 9.04 -20.14 -2.84
CA LEU A 410 9.72 -19.84 -1.58
C LEU A 410 10.22 -18.38 -1.51
N LYS A 411 10.67 -17.80 -2.63
CA LYS A 411 11.01 -16.37 -2.71
C LYS A 411 9.78 -15.50 -2.50
N LEU A 412 8.66 -15.79 -3.16
CA LEU A 412 7.40 -15.08 -2.92
C LEU A 412 7.02 -15.12 -1.43
N ASN A 413 7.11 -16.30 -0.81
CA ASN A 413 6.82 -16.47 0.61
C ASN A 413 7.61 -15.49 1.50
N LYS A 414 8.91 -15.31 1.21
CA LYS A 414 9.76 -14.33 1.91
C LYS A 414 9.29 -12.90 1.69
N TYR A 415 9.00 -12.51 0.45
CA TYR A 415 8.52 -11.15 0.15
C TYR A 415 7.19 -10.82 0.83
N VAL A 416 6.25 -11.77 0.82
CA VAL A 416 4.96 -11.62 1.50
C VAL A 416 5.14 -11.57 3.02
N THR A 417 6.05 -12.38 3.57
CA THR A 417 6.40 -12.36 5.00
C THR A 417 6.92 -11.00 5.42
N SER A 418 7.87 -10.42 4.66
CA SER A 418 8.39 -9.08 4.92
C SER A 418 7.26 -8.06 4.93
N TYR A 419 6.40 -8.06 3.90
CA TYR A 419 5.23 -7.18 3.84
C TYR A 419 4.33 -7.32 5.08
N ILE A 420 3.92 -8.53 5.46
CA ILE A 420 3.02 -8.75 6.60
C ILE A 420 3.65 -8.21 7.90
N GLN A 421 4.95 -8.42 8.09
CA GLN A 421 5.66 -7.95 9.29
C GLN A 421 5.74 -6.42 9.38
N THR A 422 5.77 -5.72 8.24
CA THR A 422 5.99 -4.27 8.18
C THR A 422 4.69 -3.47 7.97
N ALA A 423 3.72 -4.02 7.23
CA ALA A 423 2.46 -3.36 6.87
C ALA A 423 1.47 -3.25 8.03
N GLN A 424 1.64 -4.06 9.09
CA GLN A 424 0.85 -3.99 10.32
C GLN A 424 1.22 -2.82 11.24
N MET A 425 2.29 -2.10 10.92
CA MET A 425 2.64 -0.91 11.66
C MET A 425 1.72 0.24 11.23
N VAL A 426 0.64 0.45 11.98
CA VAL A 426 -0.06 1.75 12.02
C VAL A 426 0.98 2.76 12.52
N PRO A 427 1.55 3.60 11.64
CA PRO A 427 2.44 4.65 12.09
C PRO A 427 1.60 5.60 12.95
N GLN A 428 2.12 5.97 14.12
CA GLN A 428 1.53 7.10 14.83
C GLN A 428 1.88 8.35 14.02
N VAL A 429 0.85 8.99 13.47
CA VAL A 429 1.00 10.30 12.84
C VAL A 429 0.91 11.33 13.94
N ASN A 430 2.05 11.94 14.25
CA ASN A 430 2.08 13.07 15.18
C ASN A 430 1.60 14.33 14.47
N VAL A 431 0.76 15.10 15.14
CA VAL A 431 0.36 16.44 14.69
C VAL A 431 1.37 17.45 15.23
N THR A 432 1.91 18.30 14.36
CA THR A 432 2.90 19.32 14.71
C THR A 432 2.71 20.57 13.84
N ASP A 433 3.32 21.69 14.23
CA ASP A 433 3.46 22.87 13.37
C ASP A 433 4.80 22.88 12.61
N LEU A 434 4.98 23.88 11.73
CA LEU A 434 6.20 24.02 10.93
C LEU A 434 7.44 24.37 11.76
N ASP A 435 7.29 25.13 12.85
CA ASP A 435 8.42 25.59 13.66
C ASP A 435 9.01 24.42 14.46
N ASP A 436 8.14 23.68 15.15
CA ASP A 436 8.52 22.48 15.91
C ASP A 436 9.09 21.41 14.99
N TYR A 437 8.51 21.22 13.80
CA TYR A 437 9.01 20.26 12.83
C TYR A 437 10.39 20.65 12.28
N LEU A 438 10.59 21.93 11.95
CA LEU A 438 11.89 22.45 11.50
C LEU A 438 12.96 22.28 12.58
N GLN A 439 12.61 22.48 13.85
CA GLN A 439 13.52 22.25 14.96
C GLN A 439 13.87 20.77 15.12
N GLN A 440 12.89 19.86 15.00
CA GLN A 440 13.13 18.42 15.03
C GLN A 440 14.04 17.95 13.89
N LEU A 441 13.89 18.49 12.68
CA LEU A 441 14.79 18.22 11.55
C LEU A 441 16.24 18.64 11.88
N LYS A 442 16.43 19.85 12.43
CA LYS A 442 17.75 20.35 12.84
C LYS A 442 18.40 19.49 13.92
N ASP A 443 17.61 18.94 14.83
CA ASP A 443 18.13 18.10 15.92
C ASP A 443 18.43 16.68 15.42
N ALA A 444 17.62 16.15 14.51
CA ALA A 444 17.92 14.91 13.78
C ALA A 444 19.24 15.04 12.99
N ALA A 445 19.45 16.15 12.27
CA ALA A 445 20.67 16.42 11.51
C ALA A 445 21.96 16.49 12.36
N LYS A 446 21.85 16.76 13.68
CA LYS A 446 22.99 16.82 14.61
C LYS A 446 23.29 15.48 15.29
N SER A 447 22.34 14.54 15.24
CA SER A 447 22.41 13.25 15.93
C SER A 447 22.75 12.09 14.98
N SER A 448 22.70 12.32 13.67
CA SER A 448 23.33 11.54 12.60
C SER A 448 24.78 11.95 12.36
#